data_AF-A0A6G7RSD2-F1
#
_entry.id   AF-A0A6G7RSD2-F1
#
_cell.length_a   1.000
_cell.length_b   1.000
_cell.length_c   1.000
_cell.angle_alpha   90.00
_cell.angle_beta   90.00
_cell.angle_gamma   90.00
#
_symmetry.space_group_name_H-M   'P 1'
#
loop_
_entity.id
_entity.type
_entity.pdbx_description
1 polymer ?
#
loop_
_entity_poly.entity_id
_entity_poly.type
_entity_poly.pdbx_seq_one_letter_code
_entity_poly.pdbx_strand_id
1 'polypeptide(L)' 'MGKNTSISLGNHFEDFIREEVNSGRYGSVSEVIRSALRLLEREEKKERELIKALEVGENSGFVENFDPKQHLKELHRKHL' A
#
# COMPACT_ATOMS: atom_id res chain seq x y z
N MET A 1 17.33 0.52 20.27
CA MET A 1 17.72 1.95 20.11
C MET A 1 17.70 2.28 18.63
N GLY A 2 17.11 3.42 18.23
CA GLY A 2 17.13 3.87 16.84
C GLY A 2 18.57 4.18 16.41
N LYS A 3 18.93 3.82 15.17
CA LYS A 3 20.20 4.25 14.57
C LYS A 3 20.02 5.66 14.01
N ASN A 4 20.95 6.56 14.31
CA ASN A 4 20.99 7.88 13.68
C ASN A 4 21.64 7.72 12.30
N THR A 5 20.95 8.21 11.27
CA THR A 5 21.40 8.10 9.87
C THR A 5 21.44 9.48 9.26
N SER A 6 22.58 9.84 8.69
CA SER A 6 22.72 11.05 7.86
C SER A 6 22.31 10.71 6.44
N ILE A 7 21.46 11.54 5.83
CA ILE A 7 20.92 11.33 4.48
C ILE A 7 21.03 12.66 3.74
N SER A 8 21.60 12.63 2.53
CA SER A 8 21.60 13.78 1.63
C SER A 8 20.31 13.79 0.81
N LEU A 9 19.61 14.91 0.80
CA LEU A 9 18.39 15.11 0.02
C LEU A 9 18.63 16.15 -1.07
N GLY A 10 17.90 16.04 -2.18
CA GLY A 10 17.89 17.11 -3.18
C GLY A 10 17.04 18.29 -2.72
N ASN A 11 17.33 19.49 -3.26
CA ASN A 11 16.67 20.75 -2.89
C ASN A 11 15.13 20.64 -2.82
N HIS A 12 14.51 19.98 -3.80
CA HIS A 12 13.06 19.74 -3.82
C HIS A 12 12.52 19.11 -2.52
N PHE A 13 13.19 18.07 -2.01
CA PHE A 13 12.74 17.40 -0.79
C PHE A 13 13.10 18.19 0.47
N GLU A 14 14.19 18.96 0.45
CA GLU A 14 14.50 19.88 1.55
C GLU A 14 13.41 20.94 1.71
N ASP A 15 12.98 21.56 0.60
CA ASP A 15 11.95 22.59 0.61
C ASP A 15 10.60 22.01 1.07
N PHE A 16 10.20 20.86 0.53
CA PHE A 16 9.01 20.13 0.98
C PHE A 16 9.04 19.84 2.50
N ILE A 17 10.15 19.29 3.01
CA ILE A 17 10.28 18.97 4.44
C ILE A 17 10.21 20.24 5.28
N ARG A 18 10.85 21.33 4.83
CA ARG A 18 10.80 22.64 5.52
C ARG A 18 9.37 23.16 5.59
N GLU A 19 8.62 23.13 4.49
CA GLU A 19 7.23 23.56 4.46
C GLU A 19 6.35 22.73 5.42
N GLU A 20 6.51 21.41 5.40
CA GLU A 20 5.73 20.51 6.26
C GLU A 20 6.03 20.71 7.75
N VAL A 21 7.29 20.99 8.12
CA VAL A 21 7.65 21.34 9.50
C VAL A 21 7.17 22.75 9.87
N ASN A 22 7.37 23.75 9.00
CA ASN A 22 6.95 25.13 9.23
C ASN A 22 5.43 25.27 9.32
N SER A 23 4.68 24.41 8.63
CA SER A 23 3.22 24.33 8.73
C SER A 23 2.72 23.86 10.10
N GLY A 24 3.61 23.29 10.92
CA GLY A 24 3.28 22.69 12.21
C GLY A 24 2.70 21.27 12.11
N ARG A 25 2.59 20.69 10.90
CA ARG A 25 2.10 19.31 10.73
C ARG A 25 3.04 18.28 11.35
N TYR A 26 4.35 18.54 11.33
CA TYR A 26 5.36 17.69 11.93
C TYR A 26 6.29 18.50 12.82
N GLY A 27 6.74 17.91 13.93
CA GLY A 27 7.65 18.57 14.87
C GLY A 27 9.13 18.51 14.48
N SER A 28 9.50 17.68 13.50
CA SER A 28 10.89 17.57 13.04
C SER A 28 11.02 16.92 11.66
N VAL A 29 12.16 17.16 11.01
CA VAL A 29 12.57 16.47 9.77
C VAL A 29 12.52 14.95 9.93
N SER A 30 13.01 14.42 11.05
CA SER A 30 13.00 12.98 11.32
C SER A 30 11.59 12.41 11.45
N GLU A 31 10.60 13.21 11.83
CA GLU A 31 9.21 12.80 11.88
C GLU A 31 8.59 12.74 10.48
N VAL A 32 8.89 13.72 9.61
CA VAL A 32 8.48 13.71 8.20
C VAL A 32 9.03 12.46 7.51
N ILE A 33 10.34 12.21 7.63
CA ILE A 33 11.00 11.06 7.01
C ILE A 33 10.42 9.74 7.51
N ARG A 34 10.19 9.58 8.83
CA ARG A 34 9.57 8.37 9.37
C ARG A 34 8.15 8.16 8.85
N SER A 35 7.39 9.24 8.67
CA SER A 35 6.02 9.17 8.16
C SER A 35 6.00 8.77 6.69
N ALA A 36 6.92 9.32 5.88
CA ALA A 36 7.14 8.92 4.50
C ALA A 36 7.54 7.44 4.38
N LEU A 37 8.48 6.96 5.21
CA LEU A 37 8.91 5.56 5.21
C LEU A 37 7.78 4.60 5.61
N ARG A 38 6.94 4.98 6.58
CA ARG A 38 5.75 4.18 6.94
C ARG A 38 4.74 4.09 5.81
N LEU A 39 4.56 5.18 5.05
CA LEU A 39 3.70 5.17 3.88
C LEU A 39 4.28 4.23 2.82
N LEU A 40 5.56 4.37 2.50
CA LEU A 40 6.25 3.50 1.55
C LEU A 40 6.13 2.02 1.94
N GLU A 41 6.43 1.67 3.20
CA GLU A 41 6.30 0.30 3.70
C GLU A 41 4.88 -0.27 3.51
N ARG A 42 3.85 0.55 3.77
CA ARG A 42 2.45 0.14 3.60
C ARG A 42 2.10 -0.11 2.13
N GLU A 43 2.50 0.78 1.23
CA GLU A 43 2.20 0.61 -0.19
C GLU A 43 2.95 -0.59 -0.77
N GLU A 44 4.23 -0.73 -0.46
CA GLU A 44 5.06 -1.90 -0.78
C GLU A 44 4.45 -3.22 -0.29
N LYS A 45 3.89 -3.22 0.94
CA LYS A 45 3.20 -4.40 1.48
C LYS A 45 1.93 -4.71 0.69
N LYS A 46 1.11 -3.70 0.39
CA LYS A 46 -0.12 -3.88 -0.40
C LYS A 46 0.18 -4.41 -1.79
N GLU A 47 1.19 -3.87 -2.45
CA GLU A 47 1.61 -4.28 -3.78
C GLU A 47 2.03 -5.75 -3.79
N ARG A 48 2.89 -6.17 -2.85
CA ARG A 48 3.29 -7.58 -2.73
C ARG A 48 2.11 -8.51 -2.48
N GLU A 49 1.16 -8.14 -1.62
CA GLU A 49 -0.01 -8.97 -1.36
C GLU A 49 -0.96 -9.03 -2.56
N LEU A 50 -1.08 -7.93 -3.32
CA LEU A 50 -1.85 -7.92 -4.57
C LEU A 50 -1.23 -8.85 -5.61
N ILE A 51 0.09 -8.77 -5.83
CA ILE A 51 0.80 -9.64 -6.76
C ILE A 51 0.58 -11.11 -6.39
N LYS A 52 0.75 -11.47 -5.12
CA LYS A 52 0.48 -12.85 -4.65
C LYS A 52 -0.96 -13.28 -4.91
N ALA A 53 -1.94 -12.40 -4.67
CA ALA A 53 -3.34 -12.71 -4.92
C ALA A 53 -3.63 -12.93 -6.40
N LEU A 54 -3.00 -12.15 -7.29
CA LEU A 54 -3.07 -12.34 -8.73
C LEU A 54 -2.44 -13.68 -9.16
N GLU A 55 -1.24 -14.01 -8.67
CA GLU A 55 -0.59 -15.29 -8.93
C GLU A 55 -1.46 -16.48 -8.49
N VAL A 56 -2.12 -16.39 -7.33
CA VAL A 56 -3.07 -17.42 -6.87
C VAL A 56 -4.26 -17.52 -7.82
N GLY A 57 -4.79 -16.39 -8.29
CA GLY A 57 -5.89 -16.34 -9.26
C GLY A 57 -5.51 -16.98 -10.60
N GLU A 58 -4.35 -16.62 -11.16
CA GLU A 58 -3.84 -17.17 -12.42
C GLU A 58 -3.61 -18.69 -12.32
N ASN A 59 -3.04 -19.15 -11.20
CA ASN A 59 -2.80 -20.58 -10.97
C ASN A 59 -4.07 -21.37 -10.62
N SER A 60 -5.19 -20.71 -10.31
CA SER A 60 -6.46 -21.38 -10.03
C SER A 60 -7.18 -21.89 -11.29
N GLY A 61 -6.69 -21.50 -12.47
CA GLY A 61 -7.29 -21.82 -13.76
C GLY A 61 -8.49 -20.92 -14.09
N PHE A 62 -8.99 -21.06 -15.31
CA PHE A 62 -10.10 -20.24 -15.82
C PHE A 62 -11.37 -21.07 -15.98
N VAL A 63 -12.52 -20.48 -15.64
CA VAL A 63 -13.83 -21.04 -15.95
C VAL A 63 -14.30 -20.47 -17.29
N GLU A 64 -14.24 -21.29 -18.34
CA GLU A 64 -14.52 -20.83 -19.72
C GLU A 64 -15.99 -20.44 -19.95
N ASN A 65 -16.94 -21.06 -19.25
CA ASN A 65 -18.39 -20.88 -19.47
C ASN A 65 -19.10 -20.37 -18.21
N PHE A 66 -18.57 -19.31 -17.61
CA PHE A 66 -19.15 -18.74 -16.39
C PHE A 66 -20.51 -18.08 -16.65
N ASP A 67 -21.59 -18.59 -16.05
CA ASP A 67 -22.93 -17.96 -16.02
C ASP A 67 -23.15 -17.28 -14.65
N PRO A 68 -23.09 -15.92 -14.58
CA PRO A 68 -23.27 -15.19 -13.33
C PRO A 68 -24.65 -15.38 -12.70
N LYS A 69 -25.71 -15.59 -13.50
CA LYS A 69 -27.08 -15.74 -13.01
C LYS A 69 -27.29 -17.09 -12.36
N GLN A 70 -26.74 -18.15 -12.94
CA GLN A 70 -26.75 -19.48 -12.32
C GLN A 70 -25.91 -19.47 -11.04
N HIS A 71 -24.70 -18.91 -11.09
CA HIS A 71 -23.83 -18.84 -9.93
C HIS A 71 -24.47 -18.08 -8.75
N LEU A 72 -25.15 -16.96 -9.01
CA LEU A 72 -25.87 -16.22 -7.96
C LEU A 72 -27.02 -17.03 -7.35
N LYS A 73 -27.79 -17.76 -8.17
CA LYS A 73 -28.85 -18.64 -7.66
C LYS A 73 -28.29 -19.74 -6.76
N GLU A 74 -27.15 -20.32 -7.12
CA GLU A 74 -26.47 -21.33 -6.31
C GLU A 74 -25.96 -20.77 -4.98
N LEU A 75 -25.37 -19.58 -4.99
CA LEU A 75 -24.93 -18.87 -3.78
C LEU A 75 -26.10 -18.62 -2.83
N HIS A 76 -27.22 -18.10 -3.34
CA HIS A 76 -28.42 -17.90 -2.53
C HIS A 76 -28.92 -19.22 -1.93
N ARG A 77 -29.04 -20.28 -2.73
CA ARG A 77 -29.48 -21.60 -2.23
C ARG A 77 -28.57 -22.17 -1.12
N LYS A 78 -27.28 -21.84 -1.15
CA LYS A 78 -26.29 -22.38 -0.20
C LYS A 78 -26.23 -21.59 1.12
N HIS A 79 -26.61 -20.32 1.10
CA HIS A 79 -26.38 -19.40 2.22
C HIS A 79 -27.62 -18.65 2.73
N LEU A 80 -28.77 -18.80 2.07
CA LEU A 80 -30.11 -18.39 2.50
C LEU A 80 -31.00 -19.63 2.64
#